data_AF-A0A6L7RSQ5-F1
#
_entry.id   AF-A0A6L7RSQ5-F1
#
_cell.length_a   1.000
_cell.length_b   1.000
_cell.length_c   1.000
_cell.angle_alpha   90.00
_cell.angle_beta   90.00
_cell.angle_gamma   90.00
#
_symmetry.space_group_name_H-M   'P 1'
#
loop_
_entity.id
_entity.type
_entity.pdbx_description
1 polymer ?
#
loop_
_entity_poly.entity_id
_entity_poly.type
_entity_poly.pdbx_seq_one_letter_code
_entity_poly.pdbx_strand_id
1 'polypeptide(L)'
;VRRYGEVRLDAGAFRSDNPHEVVTELQEMKVLAEADQSEIDGGALSLSADELDQMEASPWLPQSAEDRIARDSERTMRIIEAFETHIEPDWPTLIFATSVEHAQTLAALLSGRGITARAVSSSTESSARRRIVEEFRNGDIRALVNYGVFREGFDAPRTRAIIVARPVYSPNLYFQMIGRGLRGRLNGGNDRCLILNVRDNILNYDRQLAFSDLDWLWGGIRRAQAA
;
A
#
# COMPACT_ATOMS: atom_id res chain seq x y z
N VAL A 1 -15.32 -15.60 18.19
CA VAL A 1 -14.81 -15.10 16.89
C VAL A 1 -15.07 -16.18 15.84
N ARG A 2 -16.18 -16.04 15.08
CA ARG A 2 -16.51 -16.92 13.94
C ARG A 2 -15.93 -16.27 12.67
N ARG A 3 -14.76 -16.70 12.22
CA ARG A 3 -14.22 -16.43 10.89
C ARG A 3 -13.39 -17.65 10.50
N TYR A 4 -13.64 -18.17 9.30
CA TYR A 4 -13.20 -19.48 8.75
C TYR A 4 -13.99 -20.69 9.25
N GLY A 5 -15.12 -20.98 8.59
CA GLY A 5 -15.69 -22.33 8.34
C GLY A 5 -15.50 -23.48 9.35
N GLU A 6 -15.40 -23.23 10.66
CA GLU A 6 -15.21 -24.22 11.74
C GLU A 6 -13.91 -25.04 11.74
N VAL A 7 -12.91 -24.69 10.91
CA VAL A 7 -11.61 -25.40 10.89
C VAL A 7 -10.49 -24.42 11.23
N ARG A 8 -9.78 -24.69 12.33
CA ARG A 8 -8.49 -24.03 12.60
C ARG A 8 -7.49 -24.51 11.56
N LEU A 9 -6.64 -23.62 11.07
CA LEU A 9 -5.48 -24.03 10.26
C LEU A 9 -4.53 -24.78 11.20
N ASP A 10 -4.71 -26.09 11.27
CA ASP A 10 -3.95 -26.98 12.12
C ASP A 10 -2.58 -27.29 11.47
N ALA A 11 -1.65 -27.85 12.24
CA ALA A 11 -0.39 -28.34 11.69
C ALA A 11 -0.67 -29.37 10.57
N GLY A 12 -0.07 -29.18 9.40
CA GLY A 12 -0.34 -29.98 8.19
C GLY A 12 -1.47 -29.46 7.29
N ALA A 13 -2.01 -28.26 7.55
CA ALA A 13 -2.99 -27.62 6.65
C ALA A 13 -2.42 -27.21 5.29
N PHE A 14 -1.08 -27.10 5.18
CA PHE A 14 -0.37 -26.75 3.95
C PHE A 14 0.62 -27.84 3.58
N ARG A 15 0.99 -27.88 2.30
CA ARG A 15 1.97 -28.85 1.76
C ARG A 15 3.40 -28.60 2.29
N SER A 16 3.68 -27.43 2.84
CA SER A 16 5.00 -27.00 3.31
C SER A 16 4.88 -25.98 4.45
N ASP A 17 5.92 -25.92 5.28
CA ASP A 17 6.10 -24.87 6.28
C ASP A 17 6.90 -23.66 5.71
N ASN A 18 7.42 -23.77 4.48
CA ASN A 18 8.08 -22.65 3.81
C ASN A 18 7.05 -21.56 3.47
N PRO A 19 7.20 -20.30 3.94
CA PRO A 19 6.15 -19.31 3.76
C PRO A 19 5.90 -18.92 2.29
N HIS A 20 6.90 -19.00 1.41
CA HIS A 20 6.70 -18.76 -0.03
C HIS A 20 5.81 -19.85 -0.65
N GLU A 21 6.05 -21.12 -0.30
CA GLU A 21 5.23 -22.24 -0.78
C GLU A 21 3.80 -22.17 -0.24
N VAL A 22 3.63 -21.75 1.02
CA VAL A 22 2.30 -21.49 1.61
C VAL A 22 1.57 -20.37 0.86
N VAL A 23 2.24 -19.26 0.55
CA VAL A 23 1.64 -18.16 -0.23
C VAL A 23 1.26 -18.63 -1.63
N THR A 24 2.14 -19.40 -2.29
CA THR A 24 1.88 -19.97 -3.61
C THR A 24 0.66 -20.90 -3.59
N GLU A 25 0.58 -21.80 -2.62
CA GLU A 25 -0.58 -22.69 -2.43
C GLU A 25 -1.88 -21.90 -2.19
N LEU A 26 -1.83 -20.84 -1.37
CA LEU A 26 -2.99 -19.96 -1.15
C LEU A 26 -3.42 -19.20 -2.42
N GLN A 27 -2.48 -18.87 -3.31
CA GLN A 27 -2.76 -18.27 -4.63
C GLN A 27 -3.35 -19.28 -5.62
N GLU A 28 -2.86 -20.53 -5.62
CA GLU A 28 -3.44 -21.64 -6.40
C GLU A 28 -4.89 -21.89 -6.00
N MET A 29 -5.16 -21.88 -4.69
CA MET A 29 -6.50 -22.01 -4.11
C MET A 29 -7.39 -20.77 -4.33
N LYS A 30 -6.86 -19.69 -4.92
CA LYS A 30 -7.54 -18.40 -5.12
C LYS A 30 -8.01 -17.74 -3.82
N VAL A 31 -7.41 -18.08 -2.69
CA VAL A 31 -7.58 -17.42 -1.39
C VAL A 31 -6.85 -16.07 -1.40
N LEU A 32 -5.62 -16.07 -1.94
CA LEU A 32 -4.81 -14.88 -2.20
C LEU A 32 -4.76 -14.57 -3.70
N ALA A 33 -4.58 -13.29 -4.02
CA ALA A 33 -4.25 -12.84 -5.37
C ALA A 33 -2.74 -13.04 -5.63
N GLU A 34 -2.39 -13.25 -6.90
CA GLU A 34 -1.02 -13.06 -7.38
C GLU A 34 -0.63 -11.58 -7.23
N ALA A 35 0.62 -11.31 -6.85
CA ALA A 35 1.13 -9.96 -6.65
C ALA A 35 2.24 -9.66 -7.66
N ASP A 36 2.08 -8.59 -8.43
CA ASP A 36 3.17 -8.01 -9.21
C ASP A 36 3.75 -6.84 -8.41
N GLN A 37 5.08 -6.77 -8.26
CA GLN A 37 5.75 -5.67 -7.56
C GLN A 37 6.57 -4.81 -8.52
N SER A 38 6.41 -3.51 -8.35
CA SER A 38 7.20 -2.49 -9.05
C SER A 38 7.64 -1.42 -8.05
N GLU A 39 8.69 -0.69 -8.43
CA GLU A 39 9.24 0.38 -7.62
C GLU A 39 9.45 1.61 -8.48
N ILE A 40 9.31 2.78 -7.85
CA ILE A 40 9.77 4.05 -8.41
C ILE A 40 10.68 4.74 -7.40
N ASP A 41 11.59 5.56 -7.92
CA ASP A 41 12.40 6.43 -7.07
C ASP A 41 11.50 7.45 -6.36
N GLY A 42 11.74 7.64 -5.06
CA GLY A 42 11.09 8.62 -4.20
C GLY A 42 11.94 9.86 -3.97
N GLY A 43 11.70 10.56 -2.86
CA GLY A 43 12.51 11.71 -2.45
C GLY A 43 13.81 11.28 -1.77
N ALA A 44 14.73 12.22 -1.59
CA ALA A 44 15.93 12.03 -0.79
C ALA A 44 15.95 13.05 0.36
N LEU A 45 16.31 12.61 1.56
CA LEU A 45 16.48 13.49 2.71
C LEU A 45 17.50 12.96 3.70
N SER A 46 18.00 13.88 4.51
CA SER A 46 18.76 13.57 5.71
C SER A 46 17.95 13.93 6.95
N LEU A 47 17.95 13.03 7.93
CA LEU A 47 17.34 13.24 9.24
C LEU A 47 18.24 14.11 10.11
N SER A 48 17.65 14.91 10.99
CA SER A 48 18.38 15.58 12.08
C SER A 48 18.81 14.56 13.15
N ALA A 49 19.68 14.98 14.08
CA ALA A 49 20.06 14.16 15.22
C ALA A 49 18.83 13.74 16.04
N ASP A 50 17.96 14.69 16.39
CA ASP A 50 16.73 14.42 17.14
C ASP A 50 15.77 13.45 16.41
N GLU A 51 15.75 13.49 15.08
CA GLU A 51 14.93 12.56 14.28
C GLU A 51 15.55 11.16 14.25
N LEU A 52 16.88 11.05 14.18
CA LEU A 52 17.58 9.77 14.28
C LEU A 52 17.34 9.13 15.66
N ASP A 53 17.45 9.90 16.74
CA ASP A 53 17.17 9.43 18.10
C ASP A 53 15.73 8.91 18.23
N GLN A 54 14.76 9.61 17.63
CA GLN A 54 13.37 9.14 17.58
C GLN A 54 13.21 7.83 16.81
N MET A 55 13.97 7.64 15.72
CA MET A 55 13.96 6.41 14.94
C MET A 55 14.60 5.21 15.65
N GLU A 56 15.44 5.43 16.66
CA GLU A 56 15.92 4.35 17.53
C GLU A 56 14.79 3.84 18.45
N ALA A 57 13.95 4.75 18.94
CA ALA A 57 12.84 4.42 19.84
C ALA A 57 11.58 3.91 19.11
N SER A 58 11.49 4.10 17.79
CA SER A 58 10.27 3.91 17.02
C SER A 58 10.56 3.47 15.59
N PRO A 59 9.84 2.45 15.04
CA PRO A 59 9.98 2.05 13.64
C PRO A 59 9.31 3.03 12.66
N TRP A 60 8.77 4.15 13.17
CA TRP A 60 8.07 5.17 12.41
C TRP A 60 9.03 6.30 12.07
N LEU A 61 8.98 6.74 10.80
CA LEU A 61 9.64 7.97 10.41
C LEU A 61 9.02 9.14 11.20
N PRO A 62 9.82 10.05 11.78
CA PRO A 62 9.29 11.19 12.52
C PRO A 62 8.38 12.06 11.64
N GLN A 63 7.34 12.64 12.23
CA GLN A 63 6.35 13.43 11.48
C GLN A 63 7.01 14.60 10.72
N SER A 64 8.03 15.24 11.29
CA SER A 64 8.81 16.30 10.64
C SER A 64 9.54 15.84 9.37
N ALA A 65 9.99 14.59 9.33
CA ALA A 65 10.58 13.99 8.14
C ALA A 65 9.50 13.59 7.12
N GLU A 66 8.38 13.00 7.55
CA GLU A 66 7.23 12.71 6.67
C GLU A 66 6.68 13.97 6.00
N ASP A 67 6.62 15.09 6.73
CA ASP A 67 6.16 16.39 6.22
C ASP A 67 7.12 16.99 5.20
N ARG A 68 8.44 16.79 5.35
CA ARG A 68 9.43 17.23 4.35
C ARG A 68 9.29 16.43 3.06
N ILE A 69 9.12 15.11 3.17
CA ILE A 69 8.85 14.23 2.01
C ILE A 69 7.53 14.61 1.33
N ALA A 70 6.49 14.94 2.11
CA ALA A 70 5.19 15.36 1.59
C ALA A 70 5.25 16.65 0.75
N ARG A 71 6.18 17.56 1.06
CA ARG A 71 6.36 18.84 0.36
C ARG A 71 7.26 18.74 -0.87
N ASP A 72 7.88 17.59 -1.11
CA ASP A 72 8.64 17.33 -2.32
C ASP A 72 7.67 17.17 -3.52
N SER A 73 7.56 18.25 -4.31
CA SER A 73 6.67 18.31 -5.46
C SER A 73 7.13 17.41 -6.61
N GLU A 74 8.44 17.23 -6.81
CA GLU A 74 8.99 16.35 -7.85
C GLU A 74 8.69 14.89 -7.54
N ARG A 75 8.84 14.49 -6.27
CA ARG A 75 8.42 13.18 -5.78
C ARG A 75 6.91 12.97 -5.98
N THR A 76 6.11 13.96 -5.60
CA THR A 76 4.65 13.89 -5.76
C THR A 76 4.28 13.70 -7.23
N MET A 77 4.93 14.43 -8.14
CA MET A 77 4.70 14.31 -9.57
C MET A 77 5.11 12.95 -10.13
N ARG A 78 6.25 12.38 -9.70
CA ARG A 78 6.64 11.01 -10.06
C ARG A 78 5.61 9.97 -9.63
N ILE A 79 4.97 10.13 -8.47
CA ILE A 79 3.89 9.24 -8.02
C ILE A 79 2.67 9.33 -8.95
N ILE A 80 2.30 10.54 -9.38
CA ILE A 80 1.20 10.75 -10.32
C ILE A 80 1.51 10.15 -11.69
N GLU A 81 2.70 10.40 -12.23
CA GLU A 81 3.14 9.85 -13.51
C GLU A 81 3.20 8.32 -13.46
N ALA A 82 3.68 7.75 -12.36
CA ALA A 82 3.73 6.31 -12.16
C ALA A 82 2.33 5.69 -12.03
N PHE A 83 1.37 6.37 -11.40
CA PHE A 83 -0.03 5.97 -11.42
C PHE A 83 -0.55 5.88 -12.85
N GLU A 84 -0.30 6.90 -13.68
CA GLU A 84 -0.80 6.95 -15.05
C GLU A 84 -0.12 5.94 -15.97
N THR A 85 1.16 5.65 -15.74
CA THR A 85 1.98 4.81 -16.62
C THR A 85 1.89 3.32 -16.27
N HIS A 86 1.87 2.97 -14.97
CA HIS A 86 1.95 1.58 -14.53
C HIS A 86 0.60 0.96 -14.14
N ILE A 87 -0.43 1.77 -13.92
CA ILE A 87 -1.73 1.29 -13.44
C ILE A 87 -2.75 1.38 -14.57
N GLU A 88 -3.34 0.23 -14.90
CA GLU A 88 -4.38 0.12 -15.91
C GLU A 88 -5.53 1.12 -15.67
N PRO A 89 -6.09 1.72 -16.74
CA PRO A 89 -7.08 2.80 -16.66
C PRO A 89 -8.33 2.52 -15.81
N ASP A 90 -8.70 1.26 -15.63
CA ASP A 90 -9.90 0.82 -14.91
C ASP A 90 -9.61 0.22 -13.53
N TRP A 91 -8.34 0.14 -13.10
CA TRP A 91 -7.99 -0.52 -11.84
C TRP A 91 -8.28 0.35 -10.62
N PRO A 92 -9.13 -0.12 -9.68
CA PRO A 92 -9.32 0.54 -8.39
C PRO A 92 -8.01 0.52 -7.60
N THR A 93 -7.57 1.70 -7.19
CA THR A 93 -6.24 1.91 -6.62
C THR A 93 -6.32 2.51 -5.23
N LEU A 94 -5.61 1.90 -4.29
CA LEU A 94 -5.45 2.39 -2.92
C LEU A 94 -4.06 3.00 -2.76
N ILE A 95 -3.99 4.26 -2.34
CA ILE A 95 -2.73 5.00 -2.20
C ILE A 95 -2.50 5.34 -0.74
N PHE A 96 -1.32 5.02 -0.22
CA PHE A 96 -0.93 5.25 1.17
C PHE A 96 0.01 6.44 1.24
N ALA A 97 -0.52 7.60 1.60
CA ALA A 97 0.23 8.86 1.67
C ALA A 97 1.07 8.97 2.96
N THR A 98 1.97 9.94 2.98
CA THR A 98 2.85 10.26 4.13
C THR A 98 2.20 11.17 5.16
N SER A 99 1.17 11.94 4.78
CA SER A 99 0.48 12.85 5.68
C SER A 99 -0.95 13.13 5.21
N VAL A 100 -1.75 13.83 6.02
CA VAL A 100 -3.08 14.29 5.62
C VAL A 100 -2.99 15.24 4.43
N GLU A 101 -2.05 16.19 4.47
CA GLU A 101 -1.82 17.16 3.40
C GLU A 101 -1.42 16.46 2.10
N HIS A 102 -0.47 15.52 2.16
CA HIS A 102 -0.05 14.76 0.99
C HIS A 102 -1.19 13.93 0.41
N ALA A 103 -2.04 13.33 1.25
CA ALA A 103 -3.22 12.59 0.79
C ALA A 103 -4.18 13.48 -0.02
N GLN A 104 -4.43 14.70 0.47
CA GLN A 104 -5.28 15.69 -0.19
C GLN A 104 -4.66 16.15 -1.51
N THR A 105 -3.34 16.45 -1.51
CA THR A 105 -2.61 16.87 -2.70
C THR A 105 -2.65 15.82 -3.81
N LEU A 106 -2.36 14.56 -3.49
CA LEU A 106 -2.43 13.46 -4.47
C LEU A 106 -3.85 13.31 -5.03
N ALA A 107 -4.88 13.31 -4.18
CA ALA A 107 -6.26 13.20 -4.63
C ALA A 107 -6.68 14.37 -5.52
N ALA A 108 -6.25 15.60 -5.20
CA ALA A 108 -6.53 16.79 -6.01
C ALA A 108 -5.81 16.73 -7.37
N LEU A 109 -4.54 16.33 -7.40
CA LEU A 109 -3.76 16.22 -8.63
C LEU A 109 -4.29 15.14 -9.58
N LEU A 110 -4.71 13.99 -9.04
CA LEU A 110 -5.38 12.95 -9.81
C LEU A 110 -6.74 13.43 -10.34
N SER A 111 -7.53 14.10 -9.49
CA SER A 111 -8.82 14.67 -9.90
C SER A 111 -8.69 15.72 -11.00
N GLY A 112 -7.67 16.58 -10.92
CA GLY A 112 -7.35 17.55 -11.97
C GLY A 112 -6.96 16.92 -13.32
N ARG A 113 -6.58 15.64 -13.33
CA ARG A 113 -6.28 14.83 -14.51
C ARG A 113 -7.44 13.96 -14.98
N GLY A 114 -8.65 14.17 -14.43
CA GLY A 114 -9.85 13.44 -14.80
C GLY A 114 -10.01 12.07 -14.12
N ILE A 115 -9.15 11.75 -13.14
CA ILE A 115 -9.26 10.50 -12.36
C ILE A 115 -10.15 10.75 -11.16
N THR A 116 -11.20 9.95 -10.96
CA THR A 116 -12.06 10.09 -9.77
C THR A 116 -11.28 9.69 -8.51
N ALA A 117 -10.81 10.68 -7.75
CA ALA A 117 -9.97 10.46 -6.58
C ALA A 117 -10.51 11.15 -5.32
N ARG A 118 -10.32 10.53 -4.15
CA ARG A 118 -10.68 11.11 -2.84
C ARG A 118 -9.63 10.79 -1.80
N ALA A 119 -9.46 11.70 -0.84
CA ALA A 119 -8.59 11.51 0.32
C ALA A 119 -9.42 11.18 1.57
N VAL A 120 -8.91 10.27 2.41
CA VAL A 120 -9.48 9.96 3.72
C VAL A 120 -8.38 9.92 4.80
N SER A 121 -8.70 10.44 5.98
CA SER A 121 -7.80 10.46 7.13
C SER A 121 -8.54 10.18 8.42
N SER A 122 -7.81 10.07 9.53
CA SER A 122 -8.38 9.93 10.87
C SER A 122 -9.27 11.12 11.26
N SER A 123 -9.03 12.30 10.68
CA SER A 123 -9.85 13.50 10.87
C SER A 123 -11.09 13.56 9.98
N THR A 124 -11.25 12.67 8.98
CA THR A 124 -12.48 12.58 8.18
C THR A 124 -13.62 12.04 9.04
N GLU A 125 -14.75 12.76 9.07
CA GLU A 125 -15.95 12.32 9.80
C GLU A 125 -16.36 10.89 9.44
N SER A 126 -16.77 10.12 10.43
CA SER A 126 -17.08 8.69 10.26
C SER A 126 -18.20 8.41 9.24
N SER A 127 -19.18 9.32 9.11
CA SER A 127 -20.23 9.25 8.08
C SER A 127 -19.66 9.45 6.67
N ALA A 128 -18.88 10.52 6.48
CA ALA A 128 -18.22 10.85 5.22
C ALA A 128 -17.23 9.77 4.80
N ARG A 129 -16.42 9.25 5.75
CA ARG A 129 -15.49 8.15 5.50
C ARG A 129 -16.23 6.90 5.02
N ARG A 130 -17.31 6.48 5.68
CA ARG A 130 -18.12 5.33 5.22
C ARG A 130 -18.65 5.52 3.80
N ARG A 131 -19.15 6.72 3.48
CA ARG A 131 -19.64 7.05 2.14
C ARG A 131 -18.53 6.95 1.09
N ILE A 132 -17.38 7.58 1.32
CA ILE A 132 -16.24 7.56 0.38
C ILE A 132 -15.75 6.13 0.15
N VAL A 133 -15.71 5.30 1.20
CA VAL A 133 -15.31 3.89 1.08
C VAL A 133 -16.31 3.10 0.24
N GLU A 134 -17.61 3.39 0.37
CA GLU A 134 -18.64 2.74 -0.44
C GLU A 134 -18.59 3.18 -1.90
N GLU A 135 -18.39 4.47 -2.17
CA GLU A 135 -18.15 5.01 -3.51
C GLU A 135 -16.91 4.34 -4.17
N PHE A 136 -15.84 4.09 -3.41
CA PHE A 136 -14.68 3.33 -3.89
C PHE A 136 -15.02 1.86 -4.20
N ARG A 137 -15.82 1.20 -3.36
CA ARG A 137 -16.24 -0.19 -3.59
C ARG A 137 -17.12 -0.35 -4.82
N ASN A 138 -17.95 0.65 -5.09
CA ASN A 138 -18.87 0.66 -6.23
C ASN A 138 -18.18 1.07 -7.55
N GLY A 139 -16.95 1.57 -7.48
CA GLY A 139 -16.18 2.02 -8.64
C GLY A 139 -16.44 3.48 -9.03
N ASP A 140 -17.20 4.24 -8.22
CA ASP A 140 -17.42 5.68 -8.42
C ASP A 140 -16.13 6.47 -8.19
N ILE A 141 -15.28 5.97 -7.29
CA ILE A 141 -13.93 6.47 -7.04
C ILE A 141 -12.93 5.43 -7.54
N ARG A 142 -12.07 5.83 -8.48
CA ARG A 142 -10.97 4.99 -8.99
C ARG A 142 -9.78 4.99 -8.04
N ALA A 143 -9.44 6.14 -7.44
CA ALA A 143 -8.27 6.27 -6.58
C ALA A 143 -8.63 6.75 -5.18
N LEU A 144 -8.45 5.90 -4.17
CA LEU A 144 -8.64 6.27 -2.78
C LEU A 144 -7.27 6.50 -2.13
N VAL A 145 -7.01 7.75 -1.74
CA VAL A 145 -5.78 8.13 -1.05
C VAL A 145 -6.05 8.18 0.44
N ASN A 146 -5.16 7.62 1.26
CA ASN A 146 -5.42 7.51 2.68
C ASN A 146 -4.18 7.77 3.55
N TYR A 147 -4.44 8.24 4.78
CA TYR A 147 -3.45 8.37 5.85
C TYR A 147 -4.07 8.04 7.21
N GLY A 148 -3.46 7.13 7.97
CA GLY A 148 -3.80 6.91 9.40
C GLY A 148 -5.14 6.23 9.71
N VAL A 149 -5.82 5.61 8.75
CA VAL A 149 -7.20 5.08 8.92
C VAL A 149 -7.32 3.54 9.01
N PHE A 150 -6.22 2.80 9.15
CA PHE A 150 -6.23 1.33 8.98
C PHE A 150 -6.86 0.50 10.10
N ARG A 151 -7.21 1.08 11.25
CA ARG A 151 -7.56 0.27 12.44
C ARG A 151 -9.01 -0.23 12.47
N GLU A 152 -9.99 0.44 11.85
CA GLU A 152 -11.40 0.04 11.94
C GLU A 152 -12.20 0.28 10.65
N GLY A 153 -12.93 -0.75 10.19
CA GLY A 153 -14.03 -0.61 9.22
C GLY A 153 -13.67 -0.38 7.74
N PHE A 154 -12.39 -0.24 7.39
CA PHE A 154 -11.95 -0.11 6.00
C PHE A 154 -11.66 -1.49 5.37
N ASP A 155 -12.50 -1.89 4.43
CA ASP A 155 -12.31 -3.09 3.61
C ASP A 155 -12.58 -2.76 2.13
N ALA A 156 -11.67 -3.10 1.24
CA ALA A 156 -11.76 -2.78 -0.18
C ALA A 156 -11.26 -3.98 -1.01
N PRO A 157 -12.01 -5.11 -1.00
CA PRO A 157 -11.51 -6.39 -1.49
C PRO A 157 -11.18 -6.37 -2.99
N ARG A 158 -11.82 -5.49 -3.77
CA ARG A 158 -11.59 -5.36 -5.22
C ARG A 158 -10.46 -4.40 -5.59
N THR A 159 -9.62 -4.00 -4.65
CA THR A 159 -8.42 -3.20 -4.95
C THR A 159 -7.51 -3.99 -5.89
N ARG A 160 -7.16 -3.40 -7.05
CA ARG A 160 -6.30 -4.03 -8.06
C ARG A 160 -4.89 -3.44 -8.10
N ALA A 161 -4.72 -2.23 -7.58
CA ALA A 161 -3.41 -1.63 -7.40
C ALA A 161 -3.27 -0.99 -6.01
N ILE A 162 -2.06 -1.06 -5.47
CA ILE A 162 -1.68 -0.40 -4.23
C ILE A 162 -0.43 0.43 -4.49
N ILE A 163 -0.48 1.71 -4.14
CA ILE A 163 0.72 2.56 -4.11
C ILE A 163 1.12 2.81 -2.67
N VAL A 164 2.29 2.31 -2.28
CA VAL A 164 2.89 2.60 -0.98
C VAL A 164 3.76 3.85 -1.12
N ALA A 165 3.13 5.01 -0.97
CA ALA A 165 3.77 6.31 -1.13
C ALA A 165 4.35 6.87 0.16
N ARG A 166 4.48 6.06 1.22
CA ARG A 166 5.13 6.44 2.47
C ARG A 166 6.30 5.52 2.79
N PRO A 167 7.37 6.01 3.44
CA PRO A 167 8.40 5.16 4.00
C PRO A 167 7.80 4.22 5.06
N VAL A 168 8.02 2.91 4.90
CA VAL A 168 7.57 1.89 5.86
C VAL A 168 8.76 1.00 6.19
N TYR A 169 9.15 0.97 7.47
CA TYR A 169 10.23 0.11 7.97
C TYR A 169 9.71 -1.12 8.71
N SER A 170 8.42 -1.17 9.04
CA SER A 170 7.80 -2.31 9.73
C SER A 170 7.19 -3.29 8.72
N PRO A 171 7.68 -4.54 8.62
CA PRO A 171 7.06 -5.56 7.77
C PRO A 171 5.59 -5.81 8.11
N ASN A 172 5.24 -5.82 9.40
CA ASN A 172 3.87 -6.02 9.85
C ASN A 172 2.93 -4.93 9.33
N LEU A 173 3.35 -3.67 9.39
CA LEU A 173 2.55 -2.59 8.82
C LEU A 173 2.44 -2.74 7.30
N TYR A 174 3.55 -3.02 6.64
CA TYR A 174 3.57 -3.21 5.20
C TYR A 174 2.56 -4.29 4.76
N PHE A 175 2.54 -5.45 5.42
CA PHE A 175 1.54 -6.49 5.17
C PHE A 175 0.10 -6.05 5.45
N GLN A 176 -0.14 -5.25 6.49
CA GLN A 176 -1.47 -4.68 6.74
C GLN A 176 -1.94 -3.76 5.62
N MET A 177 -0.99 -3.06 4.98
CA MET A 177 -1.26 -2.18 3.84
C MET A 177 -1.55 -3.00 2.58
N ILE A 178 -0.60 -3.84 2.16
CA ILE A 178 -0.72 -4.58 0.89
C ILE A 178 -1.78 -5.69 0.94
N GLY A 179 -2.02 -6.28 2.11
CA GLY A 179 -3.03 -7.33 2.30
C GLY A 179 -4.47 -6.89 1.97
N ARG A 180 -4.71 -5.58 1.80
CA ARG A 180 -5.98 -5.02 1.32
C ARG A 180 -6.24 -5.36 -0.16
N GLY A 181 -5.20 -5.47 -0.97
CA GLY A 181 -5.29 -5.79 -2.41
C GLY A 181 -4.99 -7.26 -2.74
N LEU A 182 -4.32 -7.98 -1.83
CA LEU A 182 -3.94 -9.38 -2.02
C LEU A 182 -5.06 -10.40 -1.79
N ARG A 183 -6.32 -9.96 -1.69
CA ARG A 183 -7.45 -10.88 -1.56
C ARG A 183 -7.72 -11.56 -2.90
N GLY A 184 -7.71 -12.89 -2.91
CA GLY A 184 -8.05 -13.70 -4.08
C GLY A 184 -9.56 -13.76 -4.34
N ARG A 185 -9.95 -14.34 -5.47
CA ARG A 185 -11.37 -14.46 -5.87
C ARG A 185 -12.24 -15.22 -4.88
N LEU A 186 -11.70 -16.22 -4.16
CA LEU A 186 -12.44 -16.95 -3.14
C LEU A 186 -12.87 -16.04 -1.97
N ASN A 187 -12.12 -14.96 -1.74
CA ASN A 187 -12.40 -13.93 -0.73
C ASN A 187 -13.01 -12.65 -1.31
N GLY A 188 -13.60 -12.73 -2.51
CA GLY A 188 -14.27 -11.61 -3.17
C GLY A 188 -13.34 -10.53 -3.73
N GLY A 189 -12.04 -10.83 -3.84
CA GLY A 189 -11.06 -9.95 -4.46
C GLY A 189 -10.73 -10.31 -5.90
N ASN A 190 -9.46 -10.20 -6.28
CA ASN A 190 -8.99 -10.24 -7.67
C ASN A 190 -8.04 -11.42 -7.92
N ASP A 191 -7.75 -11.74 -9.19
CA ASP A 191 -6.68 -12.71 -9.50
C ASP A 191 -5.29 -12.13 -9.27
N ARG A 192 -5.14 -10.83 -9.59
CA ARG A 192 -3.88 -10.11 -9.56
C ARG A 192 -4.03 -8.75 -8.91
N CYS A 193 -2.96 -8.34 -8.21
CA CYS A 193 -2.81 -7.00 -7.66
C CYS A 193 -1.40 -6.48 -7.99
N LEU A 194 -1.31 -5.23 -8.47
CA LEU A 194 -0.04 -4.51 -8.58
C LEU A 194 0.26 -3.82 -7.25
N ILE A 195 1.50 -3.94 -6.77
CA ILE A 195 2.02 -3.17 -5.64
C ILE A 195 3.15 -2.30 -6.17
N LEU A 196 2.95 -0.98 -6.13
CA LEU A 196 3.92 0.02 -6.52
C LEU A 196 4.50 0.66 -5.25
N ASN A 197 5.79 0.42 -4.98
CA ASN A 197 6.48 1.00 -3.83
C ASN A 197 7.24 2.26 -4.23
N VAL A 198 7.14 3.32 -3.41
CA VAL A 198 7.97 4.51 -3.56
C VAL A 198 9.20 4.37 -2.69
N ARG A 199 10.38 4.32 -3.31
CA ARG A 199 11.66 4.17 -2.62
C ARG A 199 12.23 5.53 -2.23
N ASP A 200 11.84 6.00 -1.05
CA ASP A 200 12.47 7.17 -0.43
C ASP A 200 13.86 6.85 0.10
N ASN A 201 14.82 7.72 -0.17
CA ASN A 201 16.21 7.54 0.24
C ASN A 201 16.53 8.40 1.46
N ILE A 202 16.62 7.76 2.63
CA ILE A 202 17.10 8.41 3.85
C ILE A 202 18.61 8.27 3.92
N LEU A 203 19.33 9.29 3.50
CA LEU A 203 20.77 9.22 3.21
C LEU A 203 21.64 8.87 4.42
N ASN A 204 21.17 9.19 5.62
CA ASN A 204 21.88 9.00 6.88
C ASN A 204 21.20 7.99 7.82
N TYR A 205 20.45 7.04 7.27
CA TYR A 205 19.80 5.98 8.05
C TYR A 205 19.92 4.61 7.35
N ASP A 206 20.69 3.70 7.96
CA ASP A 206 21.11 2.42 7.34
C ASP A 206 20.08 1.28 7.46
N ARG A 207 18.78 1.60 7.59
CA ARG A 207 17.72 0.59 7.56
C ARG A 207 17.03 0.57 6.21
N GLN A 208 16.86 -0.65 5.71
CA GLN A 208 16.09 -0.89 4.50
C GLN A 208 14.60 -0.68 4.75
N LEU A 209 13.91 -0.21 3.70
CA LEU A 209 12.45 -0.17 3.67
C LEU A 209 11.91 -1.60 3.67
N ALA A 210 10.77 -1.80 4.31
CA ALA A 210 10.19 -3.12 4.58
C ALA A 210 9.97 -3.94 3.30
N PHE A 211 9.67 -3.32 2.16
CA PHE A 211 9.45 -4.04 0.91
C PHE A 211 10.74 -4.61 0.31
N SER A 212 11.91 -4.02 0.57
CA SER A 212 13.20 -4.53 0.07
C SER A 212 13.50 -5.96 0.54
N ASP A 213 12.99 -6.34 1.72
CA ASP A 213 13.26 -7.64 2.34
C ASP A 213 12.17 -8.70 2.04
N LEU A 214 11.21 -8.38 1.16
CA LEU A 214 10.02 -9.22 0.92
C LEU A 214 9.95 -9.79 -0.50
N ASP A 215 11.00 -9.62 -1.31
CA ASP A 215 11.10 -10.19 -2.65
C ASP A 215 10.93 -11.72 -2.67
N TRP A 216 11.37 -12.38 -1.60
CA TRP A 216 11.29 -13.83 -1.43
C TRP A 216 9.86 -14.36 -1.32
N LEU A 217 8.87 -13.54 -0.92
CA LEU A 217 7.48 -13.98 -0.77
C LEU A 217 6.75 -14.20 -2.09
N TRP A 218 7.25 -13.61 -3.18
CA TRP A 218 6.55 -13.58 -4.47
C TRP A 218 7.27 -14.38 -5.56
N GLY A 219 8.30 -15.15 -5.21
CA GLY A 219 9.01 -16.03 -6.13
C GLY A 219 9.98 -15.32 -7.07
N GLY A 220 10.43 -14.12 -6.68
CA GLY A 220 11.25 -13.24 -7.51
C GLY A 220 10.39 -12.25 -8.30
N ILE A 221 10.84 -11.00 -8.35
CA ILE A 221 10.14 -9.89 -9.00
C ILE A 221 9.86 -10.24 -10.47
N ARG A 222 8.60 -10.47 -10.84
CA ARG A 222 8.19 -10.20 -12.23
C ARG A 222 8.20 -8.69 -12.38
N ARG A 223 9.36 -8.14 -12.75
CA ARG A 223 9.46 -6.71 -13.04
C ARG A 223 8.48 -6.47 -14.18
N ALA A 224 7.41 -5.73 -13.92
CA ALA A 224 6.61 -5.17 -15.00
C ALA A 224 7.60 -4.35 -15.83
N GLN A 225 7.97 -4.87 -17.01
CA GLN A 225 8.85 -4.13 -17.90
C GLN A 225 8.10 -2.83 -18.23
N ALA A 226 8.68 -1.71 -17.80
CA ALA A 226 8.33 -0.42 -18.37
C ALA A 226 8.56 -0.55 -19.89
N ALA A 227 7.48 -0.51 -20.65
CA ALA A 227 7.52 -0.41 -22.10
C ALA A 227 7.79 1.02 -22.53
#